data_AF-A0A511R5X9-F1
#
_entry.id   AF-A0A511R5X9-F1
#
_cell.length_a   1.000
_cell.length_b   1.000
_cell.length_c   1.000
_cell.angle_alpha   90.00
_cell.angle_beta   90.00
_cell.angle_gamma   90.00
#
_symmetry.space_group_name_H-M   'P 1'
#
loop_
_entity.id
_entity.type
_entity.pdbx_description
1 polymer ?
#
loop_
_entity_poly.entity_id
_entity_poly.type
_entity_poly.pdbx_seq_one_letter_code
_entity_poly.pdbx_strand_id
1 'polypeptide(L)'
;MAGLMDLLGAALNENTIKQMAGQLGASDTQLQSAIGMALPALLQGLQRNAADPQGAESLANALERDHDGSVLDNLMDFLGNAQQGPGAGILRHVLGDQRAMVQQGIGQAAGINPGQVGSLLEMLAPLVMGALGKTTRQQGTGVGGLLDLLGQATGQMQQQQPQAFNLVSMLLDQNRDGNVVDDVVRMLGNFLKR
;
A
#
# COMPACT_ATOMS: atom_id res chain seq x y z
N MET A 1 17.38 11.51 -6.43
CA MET A 1 15.91 11.45 -6.68
C MET A 1 15.31 10.62 -5.57
N ALA A 2 14.22 11.07 -4.97
CA ALA A 2 13.55 10.29 -3.92
C ALA A 2 12.77 9.13 -4.56
N GLY A 3 12.98 7.91 -4.07
CA GLY A 3 12.16 6.76 -4.46
C GLY A 3 10.77 6.84 -3.84
N LEU A 4 9.86 5.98 -4.30
CA LEU A 4 8.50 5.88 -3.75
C LEU A 4 8.51 5.70 -2.23
N MET A 5 9.37 4.80 -1.74
CA MET A 5 9.50 4.52 -0.31
C MET A 5 10.06 5.70 0.48
N ASP A 6 10.95 6.50 -0.10
CA ASP A 6 11.49 7.70 0.55
C ASP A 6 10.41 8.76 0.72
N LEU A 7 9.58 8.97 -0.32
CA LEU A 7 8.45 9.91 -0.26
C LEU A 7 7.40 9.47 0.76
N LEU A 8 7.09 8.17 0.81
CA LEU A 8 6.16 7.61 1.79
C LEU A 8 6.70 7.73 3.22
N GLY A 9 7.99 7.45 3.43
CA GLY A 9 8.64 7.63 4.73
C GLY A 9 8.64 9.09 5.19
N ALA A 10 8.86 10.04 4.27
CA ALA A 10 8.81 11.47 4.58
C ALA A 10 7.39 11.94 4.93
N ALA A 11 6.38 11.46 4.19
CA ALA A 11 4.98 11.78 4.46
C ALA A 11 4.50 11.15 5.78
N LEU A 12 4.87 9.91 6.07
CA LEU A 12 4.47 9.15 7.26
C LEU A 12 5.47 9.31 8.40
N ASN A 13 5.88 10.55 8.67
CA ASN A 13 6.70 10.87 9.82
C ASN A 13 5.90 10.76 11.14
N GLU A 14 6.61 10.88 12.26
CA GLU A 14 6.03 10.74 13.60
C GLU A 14 4.82 11.66 13.85
N ASN A 15 4.86 12.90 13.36
CA ASN A 15 3.77 13.87 13.55
C ASN A 15 2.51 13.48 12.76
N THR A 16 2.70 13.05 11.51
CA THR A 16 1.60 12.54 10.67
C THR A 16 0.93 11.33 11.31
N ILE A 17 1.73 10.37 11.78
CA ILE A 17 1.23 9.16 12.45
C ILE A 17 0.45 9.54 13.71
N LYS A 18 0.96 10.45 14.54
CA LYS A 18 0.26 10.95 15.74
C LYS A 18 -1.07 11.61 15.40
N GLN A 19 -1.12 12.42 14.35
CA GLN A 19 -2.36 13.06 13.93
C GLN A 19 -3.40 12.03 13.47
N MET A 20 -2.98 11.07 12.65
CA MET A 20 -3.85 9.98 12.20
C MET A 20 -4.33 9.12 13.39
N ALA A 21 -3.46 8.86 14.36
CA ALA A 21 -3.78 8.07 15.55
C ALA A 21 -4.86 8.76 16.39
N GLY A 22 -4.72 10.07 16.57
CA GLY A 22 -5.73 10.90 17.23
C GLY A 22 -7.09 10.92 16.51
N GLN A 23 -7.10 11.00 15.18
CA GLN A 23 -8.35 10.96 14.40
C GLN A 23 -9.05 9.60 14.45
N LEU A 24 -8.26 8.53 14.45
CA LEU A 24 -8.78 7.16 14.41
C LEU A 24 -9.07 6.58 15.80
N GLY A 25 -8.62 7.24 16.87
CA GLY A 25 -8.76 6.73 18.23
C GLY A 25 -7.95 5.45 18.47
N ALA A 26 -6.74 5.38 17.92
CA ALA A 26 -5.79 4.29 18.10
C ALA A 26 -4.51 4.82 18.78
N SER A 27 -3.73 3.96 19.43
CA SER A 27 -2.41 4.35 19.92
C SER A 27 -1.40 4.46 18.78
N ASP A 28 -0.35 5.26 18.97
CA ASP A 28 0.74 5.42 17.99
C ASP A 28 1.33 4.06 17.58
N THR A 29 1.52 3.15 18.53
CA THR A 29 2.05 1.80 18.29
C THR A 29 1.10 0.94 17.46
N GLN A 30 -0.20 0.96 17.78
CA GLN A 30 -1.21 0.25 17.00
C GLN A 30 -1.27 0.79 15.57
N LEU A 31 -1.20 2.11 15.41
CA LEU A 31 -1.25 2.73 14.10
C LEU A 31 0.02 2.46 13.27
N GLN A 32 1.20 2.53 13.88
CA GLN A 32 2.46 2.14 13.23
C GLN A 32 2.42 0.71 12.72
N SER A 33 1.93 -0.22 13.55
CA SER A 33 1.72 -1.61 13.15
C SER A 33 0.76 -1.73 11.98
N ALA A 34 -0.39 -1.04 12.04
CA ALA A 34 -1.38 -1.04 10.98
C ALA A 34 -0.84 -0.46 9.66
N ILE A 35 -0.12 0.66 9.70
CA ILE A 35 0.52 1.29 8.53
C ILE A 35 1.55 0.34 7.91
N GLY A 36 2.35 -0.35 8.73
CA GLY A 36 3.35 -1.32 8.27
C GLY A 36 2.76 -2.50 7.49
N MET A 37 1.48 -2.81 7.68
CA MET A 37 0.76 -3.83 6.89
C MET A 37 -0.10 -3.22 5.77
N ALA A 38 -0.67 -2.05 6.00
CA ALA A 38 -1.54 -1.36 5.05
C ALA A 38 -0.78 -0.89 3.81
N LEU A 39 0.43 -0.35 3.96
CA LEU A 39 1.26 0.07 2.83
C LEU A 39 1.59 -1.09 1.88
N PRO A 40 2.10 -2.25 2.36
CA PRO A 40 2.31 -3.40 1.49
C PRO A 40 1.02 -3.84 0.79
N ALA A 41 -0.11 -3.87 1.50
CA ALA A 41 -1.39 -4.28 0.92
C ALA A 41 -1.84 -3.35 -0.21
N LEU A 42 -1.70 -2.02 -0.03
CA LEU A 42 -2.04 -1.03 -1.06
C LEU A 42 -1.10 -1.13 -2.27
N LEU A 43 0.21 -1.27 -2.04
CA LEU A 43 1.19 -1.40 -3.12
C LEU A 43 1.02 -2.69 -3.92
N GLN A 44 0.76 -3.82 -3.24
CA GLN A 44 0.45 -5.09 -3.91
C GLN A 44 -0.86 -4.99 -4.71
N GLY A 45 -1.90 -4.35 -4.18
CA GLY A 45 -3.15 -4.11 -4.91
C GLY A 45 -2.92 -3.28 -6.18
N LEU A 46 -2.15 -2.20 -6.08
CA LEU A 46 -1.75 -1.39 -7.23
C LEU A 46 -0.92 -2.17 -8.25
N GLN A 47 0.06 -2.95 -7.79
CA GLN A 47 0.90 -3.80 -8.64
C GLN A 47 0.05 -4.81 -9.40
N ARG A 48 -0.88 -5.48 -8.73
CA ARG A 48 -1.80 -6.44 -9.36
C ARG A 48 -2.66 -5.76 -10.41
N ASN A 49 -3.20 -4.60 -10.11
CA ASN A 49 -4.01 -3.86 -11.08
C ASN A 49 -3.19 -3.40 -12.29
N ALA A 50 -1.94 -2.98 -12.08
CA ALA A 50 -1.02 -2.57 -13.13
C ALA A 50 -0.43 -3.75 -13.93
N ALA A 51 -0.62 -5.00 -13.48
CA ALA A 51 -0.22 -6.18 -14.24
C ALA A 51 -1.14 -6.43 -15.45
N ASP A 52 -2.37 -5.91 -15.42
CA ASP A 52 -3.25 -5.84 -16.58
C ASP A 52 -2.97 -4.55 -17.39
N PRO A 53 -2.84 -4.61 -18.73
CA PRO A 53 -2.57 -3.42 -19.54
C PRO A 53 -3.60 -2.30 -19.40
N GLN A 54 -4.90 -2.63 -19.30
CA GLN A 54 -5.95 -1.62 -19.13
C GLN A 54 -5.90 -1.03 -17.72
N GLY A 55 -5.61 -1.86 -16.72
CA GLY A 55 -5.39 -1.41 -15.36
C GLY A 55 -4.19 -0.47 -15.22
N ALA A 56 -3.09 -0.76 -15.91
CA ALA A 56 -1.91 0.10 -15.96
C ALA A 56 -2.20 1.45 -16.61
N GLU A 57 -2.91 1.46 -17.74
CA GLU A 57 -3.35 2.70 -18.40
C GLU A 57 -4.30 3.51 -17.52
N SER A 58 -5.29 2.86 -16.91
CA SER A 58 -6.22 3.53 -15.98
C SER A 58 -5.48 4.14 -14.79
N LEU A 59 -4.50 3.43 -14.23
CA LEU A 59 -3.69 3.91 -13.12
C LEU A 59 -2.83 5.10 -13.56
N ALA A 60 -2.13 5.00 -14.69
CA ALA A 60 -1.34 6.10 -15.22
C ALA A 60 -2.18 7.37 -15.45
N ASN A 61 -3.37 7.23 -16.03
CA ASN A 61 -4.30 8.34 -16.23
C ASN A 61 -4.74 8.97 -14.89
N ALA A 62 -5.02 8.16 -13.86
CA ALA A 62 -5.38 8.67 -12.54
C ALA A 62 -4.21 9.42 -11.88
N LEU A 63 -2.98 8.91 -12.03
CA LEU A 63 -1.76 9.56 -11.52
C LEU A 63 -1.49 10.90 -12.24
N GLU A 64 -1.72 10.95 -13.54
CA GLU A 64 -1.52 12.16 -14.33
C GLU A 64 -2.56 13.25 -13.99
N ARG A 65 -3.83 12.86 -13.81
CA ARG A 65 -4.94 13.80 -13.61
C ARG A 65 -5.14 14.24 -12.17
N ASP A 66 -5.13 13.29 -11.23
CA ASP A 66 -5.71 13.49 -9.90
C ASP A 66 -4.72 13.22 -8.75
N HIS A 67 -3.60 12.54 -9.02
CA HIS A 67 -2.67 12.09 -7.97
C HIS A 67 -1.22 12.44 -8.29
N ASP A 68 -0.98 13.71 -8.55
CA ASP A 68 0.33 14.20 -8.97
C ASP A 68 1.37 14.40 -7.87
N GLY A 69 0.96 14.20 -6.62
CA GLY A 69 1.80 14.41 -5.45
C GLY A 69 1.52 15.69 -4.68
N SER A 70 0.64 16.58 -5.16
CA SER A 70 0.21 17.78 -4.43
C SER A 70 -0.36 17.49 -3.03
N VAL A 71 -0.94 16.30 -2.84
CA VAL A 71 -1.38 15.80 -1.52
C VAL A 71 -0.24 15.70 -0.50
N LEU A 72 0.99 15.42 -0.96
CA LEU A 72 2.16 15.33 -0.09
C LEU A 72 2.64 16.72 0.34
N ASP A 73 2.45 17.72 -0.52
CA ASP A 73 2.83 19.10 -0.25
C ASP A 73 1.83 19.79 0.70
N ASN A 74 0.56 19.33 0.72
CA ASN A 74 -0.52 19.84 1.58
C ASN A 74 -1.01 18.79 2.60
N LEU A 75 -0.09 17.96 3.10
CA LEU A 75 -0.41 16.77 3.89
C LEU A 75 -1.27 17.07 5.12
N MET A 76 -0.94 18.13 5.87
CA MET A 76 -1.66 18.46 7.12
C MET A 76 -3.11 18.86 6.85
N ASP A 77 -3.34 19.64 5.79
CA ASP A 77 -4.67 20.08 5.37
C ASP A 77 -5.49 18.90 4.84
N PHE A 78 -4.84 18.02 4.07
CA PHE A 78 -5.45 16.77 3.60
C PHE A 78 -5.88 15.90 4.79
N LEU A 79 -5.00 15.67 5.77
CA LEU A 79 -5.33 14.87 6.94
C LEU A 79 -6.47 15.47 7.75
N GLY A 80 -6.56 16.80 7.83
CA GLY A 80 -7.70 17.49 8.46
C GLY A 80 -9.04 17.26 7.76
N ASN A 81 -9.02 16.90 6.47
CA ASN A 81 -10.21 16.73 5.63
C ASN A 81 -10.33 15.33 4.99
N ALA A 82 -9.56 14.35 5.46
CA ALA A 82 -9.38 13.08 4.76
C ALA A 82 -10.69 12.29 4.54
N GLN A 83 -11.68 12.50 5.41
CA GLN A 83 -13.02 11.89 5.31
C GLN A 83 -13.83 12.37 4.08
N GLN A 84 -13.51 13.55 3.51
CA GLN A 84 -14.17 14.09 2.34
C GLN A 84 -13.41 13.81 1.04
N GLY A 85 -12.25 13.16 1.12
CA GLY A 85 -11.37 12.91 -0.01
C GLY A 85 -11.79 11.73 -0.89
N PRO A 86 -11.11 11.52 -2.02
CA PRO A 86 -11.38 10.42 -2.96
C PRO A 86 -10.98 9.03 -2.41
N GLY A 87 -10.55 8.93 -1.14
CA GLY A 87 -9.93 7.74 -0.55
C GLY A 87 -10.75 6.46 -0.69
N ALA A 88 -12.07 6.52 -0.44
CA ALA A 88 -12.96 5.37 -0.59
C ALA A 88 -13.05 4.86 -2.04
N GLY A 89 -13.05 5.79 -3.01
CA GLY A 89 -13.07 5.48 -4.44
C GLY A 89 -11.76 4.84 -4.89
N ILE A 90 -10.62 5.39 -4.46
CA ILE A 90 -9.30 4.81 -4.75
C ILE A 90 -9.21 3.40 -4.15
N LEU A 91 -9.57 3.25 -2.87
CA LEU A 91 -9.47 1.99 -2.15
C LEU A 91 -10.30 0.88 -2.81
N ARG A 92 -11.48 1.23 -3.35
CA ARG A 92 -12.32 0.30 -4.12
C ARG A 92 -11.60 -0.22 -5.36
N HIS A 93 -10.88 0.62 -6.09
CA HIS A 93 -10.14 0.18 -7.27
C HIS A 93 -8.88 -0.60 -6.87
N VAL A 94 -8.15 -0.14 -5.85
CA VAL A 94 -6.88 -0.74 -5.42
C VAL A 94 -7.06 -2.14 -4.82
N LEU A 95 -7.98 -2.28 -3.86
CA LEU A 95 -8.15 -3.55 -3.14
C LEU A 95 -9.34 -4.39 -3.65
N GLY A 96 -10.33 -3.76 -4.30
CA GLY A 96 -11.53 -4.46 -4.79
C GLY A 96 -12.19 -5.30 -3.70
N ASP A 97 -12.45 -6.56 -4.03
CA ASP A 97 -13.11 -7.53 -3.15
C ASP A 97 -12.26 -7.93 -1.92
N GLN A 98 -10.93 -7.72 -1.97
CA GLN A 98 -10.04 -8.04 -0.85
C GLN A 98 -10.10 -7.02 0.29
N ARG A 99 -10.78 -5.87 0.08
CA ARG A 99 -10.82 -4.79 1.07
C ARG A 99 -11.26 -5.28 2.46
N ALA A 100 -12.32 -6.08 2.53
CA ALA A 100 -12.85 -6.58 3.81
C ALA A 100 -11.85 -7.53 4.51
N MET A 101 -11.18 -8.38 3.74
CA MET A 101 -10.18 -9.33 4.21
C MET A 101 -8.93 -8.61 4.74
N VAL A 102 -8.43 -7.61 4.00
CA VAL A 102 -7.31 -6.75 4.41
C VAL A 102 -7.66 -5.99 5.69
N GLN A 103 -8.85 -5.38 5.75
CA GLN A 103 -9.31 -4.66 6.93
C GLN A 103 -9.37 -5.56 8.17
N GLN A 104 -9.90 -6.77 8.01
CA GLN A 104 -10.00 -7.74 9.09
C GLN A 104 -8.62 -8.24 9.56
N GLY A 105 -7.75 -8.62 8.63
CA GLY A 105 -6.43 -9.15 8.94
C GLY A 105 -5.52 -8.12 9.61
N ILE A 106 -5.48 -6.89 9.07
CA ILE A 106 -4.73 -5.79 9.70
C ILE A 106 -5.34 -5.46 11.07
N GLY A 107 -6.66 -5.43 11.20
CA GLY A 107 -7.32 -5.13 12.47
C GLY A 107 -6.95 -6.13 13.57
N GLN A 108 -6.97 -7.42 13.23
CA GLN A 108 -6.55 -8.49 14.14
C GLN A 108 -5.07 -8.38 14.54
N ALA A 109 -4.18 -8.11 13.58
CA ALA A 109 -2.75 -8.06 13.83
C ALA A 109 -2.31 -6.79 14.58
N ALA A 110 -2.88 -5.64 14.23
CA ALA A 110 -2.56 -4.35 14.85
C ALA A 110 -3.39 -4.05 16.12
N GLY A 111 -4.39 -4.89 16.43
CA GLY A 111 -5.26 -4.70 17.59
C GLY A 111 -6.16 -3.48 17.49
N ILE A 112 -6.63 -3.13 16.28
CA ILE A 112 -7.58 -2.06 16.01
C ILE A 112 -8.80 -2.60 15.28
N ASN A 113 -9.95 -1.93 15.40
CA ASN A 113 -11.16 -2.46 14.79
C ASN A 113 -11.15 -2.30 13.25
N PRO A 114 -11.86 -3.15 12.49
CA PRO A 114 -11.85 -3.10 11.02
C PRO A 114 -12.33 -1.76 10.43
N GLY A 115 -13.20 -1.03 11.14
CA GLY A 115 -13.64 0.31 10.74
C GLY A 115 -12.50 1.33 10.80
N GLN A 116 -11.71 1.31 11.89
CA GLN A 116 -10.50 2.13 12.03
C GLN A 116 -9.48 1.80 10.93
N VAL A 117 -9.32 0.51 10.59
CA VAL A 117 -8.47 0.11 9.46
C VAL A 117 -9.01 0.64 8.14
N GLY A 118 -10.33 0.60 7.93
CA GLY A 118 -10.95 1.16 6.75
C GLY A 118 -10.65 2.65 6.59
N SER A 119 -10.85 3.44 7.64
CA SER A 119 -10.51 4.86 7.63
C SER A 119 -9.01 5.11 7.45
N LEU A 120 -8.15 4.28 8.05
CA LEU A 120 -6.70 4.33 7.83
C LEU A 120 -6.36 4.11 6.34
N LEU A 121 -6.93 3.07 5.73
CA LEU A 121 -6.70 2.75 4.32
C LEU A 121 -7.19 3.87 3.39
N GLU A 122 -8.32 4.50 3.73
CA GLU A 122 -8.85 5.66 2.99
C GLU A 122 -7.96 6.90 3.12
N MET A 123 -7.28 7.09 4.26
CA MET A 123 -6.26 8.13 4.42
C MET A 123 -4.98 7.80 3.65
N LEU A 124 -4.53 6.53 3.68
CA LEU A 124 -3.27 6.11 3.07
C LEU A 124 -3.34 5.99 1.55
N ALA A 125 -4.48 5.58 0.97
CA ALA A 125 -4.62 5.38 -0.47
C ALA A 125 -4.24 6.63 -1.29
N PRO A 126 -4.78 7.84 -1.00
CA PRO A 126 -4.37 9.06 -1.69
C PRO A 126 -2.87 9.39 -1.50
N LEU A 127 -2.29 9.09 -0.33
CA LEU A 127 -0.86 9.34 -0.08
C LEU A 127 0.03 8.42 -0.91
N VAL A 128 -0.33 7.14 -1.01
CA VAL A 128 0.37 6.16 -1.86
C VAL A 128 0.26 6.55 -3.33
N MET A 129 -0.93 6.93 -3.79
CA MET A 129 -1.14 7.39 -5.16
C MET A 129 -0.38 8.69 -5.45
N GLY A 130 -0.39 9.65 -4.54
CA GLY A 130 0.35 10.91 -4.69
C GLY A 130 1.86 10.69 -4.71
N ALA A 131 2.39 9.82 -3.86
CA ALA A 131 3.80 9.45 -3.89
C ALA A 131 4.17 8.75 -5.20
N LEU A 132 3.34 7.80 -5.65
CA LEU A 132 3.54 7.12 -6.92
C LEU A 132 3.54 8.11 -8.09
N GLY A 133 2.55 8.99 -8.19
CA GLY A 133 2.46 9.97 -9.27
C GLY A 133 3.61 10.98 -9.25
N LYS A 134 4.04 11.42 -8.06
CA LYS A 134 5.23 12.27 -7.90
C LYS A 134 6.49 11.56 -8.39
N THR A 135 6.68 10.30 -8.01
CA THR A 135 7.81 9.47 -8.47
C THR A 135 7.77 9.25 -9.98
N THR A 136 6.62 8.87 -10.54
CA THR A 136 6.40 8.66 -11.98
C THR A 136 6.73 9.91 -12.79
N ARG A 137 6.26 11.09 -12.35
CA ARG A 137 6.57 12.39 -12.98
C ARG A 137 8.06 12.74 -12.91
N GLN A 138 8.68 12.55 -11.74
CA GLN A 138 10.10 12.84 -11.54
C GLN A 138 11.01 11.95 -12.38
N GLN A 139 10.61 10.70 -12.60
CA GLN A 139 11.39 9.73 -13.37
C GLN A 139 11.02 9.72 -14.88
N GLY A 140 10.01 10.49 -15.30
CA GLY A 140 9.52 10.49 -16.68
C GLY A 140 8.97 9.12 -17.11
N THR A 141 8.47 8.35 -16.15
CA THR A 141 8.06 6.97 -16.37
C THR A 141 6.67 6.93 -17.01
N GLY A 142 6.55 6.40 -18.22
CA GLY A 142 5.25 6.14 -18.85
C GLY A 142 4.54 4.91 -18.25
N VAL A 143 3.39 4.55 -18.82
CA VAL A 143 2.57 3.38 -18.41
C VAL A 143 3.42 2.11 -18.21
N GLY A 144 4.36 1.85 -19.12
CA GLY A 144 5.19 0.63 -19.10
C GLY A 144 6.14 0.50 -17.90
N GLY A 145 6.64 1.63 -17.36
CA GLY A 145 7.54 1.57 -16.20
C GLY A 145 6.83 1.66 -14.86
N LEU A 146 5.49 1.78 -14.86
CA LEU A 146 4.72 1.87 -13.63
C LEU A 146 4.70 0.52 -12.88
N LEU A 147 4.59 -0.58 -13.63
CA LEU A 147 4.69 -1.93 -13.09
C LEU A 147 6.09 -2.19 -12.50
N ASP A 148 7.15 -1.72 -13.17
CA ASP A 148 8.53 -1.84 -12.69
C ASP A 148 8.74 -1.05 -11.40
N LEU A 149 8.23 0.19 -11.31
CA LEU A 149 8.27 1.01 -10.11
C LEU A 149 7.56 0.34 -8.93
N LEU A 150 6.35 -0.18 -9.17
CA LEU A 150 5.57 -0.88 -8.15
C LEU A 150 6.27 -2.18 -7.72
N GLY A 151 6.83 -2.94 -8.67
CA GLY A 151 7.60 -4.14 -8.38
C GLY A 151 8.89 -3.86 -7.61
N GLN A 152 9.58 -2.77 -7.91
CA GLN A 152 10.74 -2.33 -7.15
C GLN A 152 10.35 -1.94 -5.71
N ALA A 153 9.24 -1.22 -5.54
CA ALA A 153 8.76 -0.80 -4.22
C ALA A 153 8.32 -2.00 -3.36
N THR A 154 7.56 -2.94 -3.93
CA THR A 154 7.15 -4.16 -3.21
C THR A 154 8.35 -5.05 -2.90
N GLY A 155 9.32 -5.18 -3.81
CA GLY A 155 10.58 -5.88 -3.57
C GLY A 155 11.44 -5.23 -2.48
N GLN A 156 11.56 -3.90 -2.46
CA GLN A 156 12.27 -3.17 -1.40
C GLN A 156 11.59 -3.37 -0.04
N MET A 157 10.25 -3.36 -0.01
CA MET A 157 9.48 -3.58 1.20
C MET A 157 9.63 -5.02 1.72
N GLN A 158 9.65 -6.01 0.84
CA GLN A 158 9.93 -7.41 1.20
C GLN A 158 11.32 -7.56 1.85
N GLN A 159 12.33 -6.83 1.36
CA GLN A 159 13.66 -6.85 1.95
C GLN A 159 13.74 -6.15 3.30
N GLN A 160 13.04 -5.02 3.47
CA GLN A 160 13.05 -4.25 4.72
C GLN A 160 12.18 -4.86 5.82
N GLN A 161 11.02 -5.40 5.45
CA GLN A 161 10.01 -5.92 6.39
C GLN A 161 9.48 -7.29 5.93
N PRO A 162 10.34 -8.32 5.92
CA PRO A 162 9.97 -9.64 5.39
C PRO A 162 8.80 -10.29 6.16
N GLN A 163 8.71 -10.06 7.47
CA GLN A 163 7.65 -10.63 8.31
C GLN A 163 6.28 -10.01 8.01
N ALA A 164 6.20 -8.67 7.91
CA ALA A 164 4.96 -7.97 7.59
C ALA A 164 4.49 -8.29 6.16
N PHE A 165 5.42 -8.32 5.21
CA PHE A 165 5.13 -8.70 3.83
C PHE A 165 4.56 -10.10 3.74
N ASN A 166 5.16 -11.09 4.42
CA ASN A 166 4.67 -12.47 4.40
C ASN A 166 3.26 -12.60 4.99
N LEU A 167 2.96 -11.89 6.08
CA LEU A 167 1.61 -11.88 6.67
C LEU A 167 0.58 -11.28 5.71
N VAL A 168 0.91 -10.15 5.08
CA VAL A 168 0.04 -9.49 4.10
C VAL A 168 -0.17 -10.38 2.87
N SER A 169 0.89 -11.00 2.37
CA SER A 169 0.79 -11.95 1.26
C SER A 169 -0.08 -13.16 1.62
N MET A 170 0.05 -13.72 2.82
CA MET A 170 -0.84 -14.81 3.28
C MET A 170 -2.30 -14.38 3.40
N LEU A 171 -2.55 -13.16 3.87
CA LEU A 171 -3.90 -12.60 3.95
C LEU A 171 -4.48 -12.38 2.56
N LEU A 172 -3.70 -11.86 1.61
CA LEU A 172 -4.16 -11.56 0.26
C LEU A 172 -4.32 -12.83 -0.59
N ASP A 173 -3.44 -13.82 -0.43
CA ASP A 173 -3.46 -15.14 -1.08
C ASP A 173 -4.56 -16.07 -0.51
N GLN A 174 -5.22 -15.67 0.59
CA GLN A 174 -6.36 -16.41 1.14
C GLN A 174 -7.54 -16.51 0.15
N ASN A 175 -7.54 -15.75 -0.95
CA ASN A 175 -8.49 -15.88 -2.06
C ASN A 175 -8.06 -16.88 -3.16
N ARG A 176 -7.03 -17.71 -2.94
CA ARG A 176 -6.64 -18.88 -3.76
C ARG A 176 -6.37 -18.57 -5.23
N ASP A 177 -5.20 -18.01 -5.54
CA ASP A 177 -4.56 -18.31 -6.84
C ASP A 177 -3.42 -19.32 -6.70
N GLY A 178 -2.82 -19.42 -5.51
CA GLY A 178 -1.90 -20.48 -5.12
C GLY A 178 -0.58 -20.41 -5.89
N ASN A 179 0.50 -20.04 -5.20
CA ASN A 179 1.82 -20.69 -5.29
C ASN A 179 2.90 -19.94 -4.47
N VAL A 180 2.81 -20.01 -3.14
CA VAL A 180 3.97 -19.76 -2.27
C VAL A 180 4.36 -20.99 -1.44
N VAL A 181 3.40 -21.86 -1.16
CA VAL A 181 3.66 -23.16 -0.52
C VAL A 181 4.49 -24.06 -1.46
N ASP A 182 4.19 -24.07 -2.76
CA ASP A 182 4.94 -24.85 -3.76
C ASP A 182 6.41 -24.41 -3.85
N ASP A 183 6.69 -23.10 -3.77
CA ASP A 183 8.05 -22.57 -3.85
C ASP A 183 8.86 -22.82 -2.57
N VAL A 184 8.24 -22.70 -1.39
CA VAL A 184 8.89 -23.03 -0.11
C VAL A 184 9.20 -24.53 -0.03
N VAL A 185 8.26 -25.38 -0.49
CA VAL A 185 8.46 -26.84 -0.54
C VAL A 185 9.54 -27.22 -1.56
N ARG A 186 9.65 -26.51 -2.69
CA ARG A 186 10.68 -26.75 -3.71
C ARG A 186 12.08 -26.30 -3.27
N MET A 187 12.19 -25.17 -2.56
CA MET A 187 13.46 -24.72 -1.99
C MET A 187 13.95 -25.65 -0.87
N LEU A 188 13.04 -26.14 0.00
CA LEU A 188 13.38 -27.14 1.03
C LEU A 188 13.73 -28.49 0.41
N GLY A 189 13.01 -28.91 -0.63
CA GLY A 189 13.24 -30.17 -1.34
C GLY A 189 14.61 -30.26 -2.04
N ASN A 190 15.17 -29.12 -2.47
CA ASN A 190 16.49 -29.06 -3.10
C ASN A 190 17.66 -29.07 -2.10
N PHE A 191 17.41 -28.74 -0.82
CA PHE A 191 18.44 -28.79 0.22
C PHE A 191 18.64 -30.21 0.79
N LEU A 192 17.61 -31.06 0.69
CA LEU A 192 17.62 -32.45 1.19
C LEU A 192 18.09 -33.48 0.15
N LYS A 193 18.40 -33.05 -1.08
CA LYS A 193 18.88 -33.92 -2.18
C LYS A 193 20.37 -33.77 -2.51
N ARG A 194 21.16 -33.18 -1.61
CA ARG A 194 22.63 -33.19 -1.70
C ARG A 194 23.23 -34.12 -0.66
#